data_AF-A0A1H0VI51-F1
#
_entry.id   AF-A0A1H0VI51-F1
#
_cell.length_a   1.000
_cell.length_b   1.000
_cell.length_c   1.000
_cell.angle_alpha   90.00
_cell.angle_beta   90.00
_cell.angle_gamma   90.00
#
_symmetry.space_group_name_H-M   'P 1'
#
loop_
_entity.id
_entity.type
_entity.pdbx_description
1 polymer ?
#
loop_
_entity_poly.entity_id
_entity_poly.type
_entity_poly.pdbx_seq_one_letter_code
_entity_poly.pdbx_strand_id
1 'polypeptide(L)'
;MSKDGSHKHDVKRTRLRADRERRGIPHEQADEAATEEPRQDNPQQDDAPAELAPTSLSKGSRSMDDPIPDNIIELRSAAFTDHTLIPNRFAHDGDNASPPLQWTPPPEGTEELVLVCEDRDAPDGTFVHWVATGISPEVNELPEGKLPDGVTQGRNSWGGTGWDGPAPPVGDDPHRYFFRLYAVDEPLGLGADATADQVHDAVRGHKLAAGTLVGLFGR
;
A
#
# COMPACT_ATOMS: atom_id res chain seq x y z
N MET A 1 7.98 -0.62 30.91
CA MET A 1 8.54 -1.89 30.39
C MET A 1 7.56 -3.02 30.73
N SER A 2 6.68 -3.37 29.79
CA SER A 2 5.87 -4.59 29.85
C SER A 2 6.12 -5.35 28.56
N LYS A 3 6.65 -6.57 28.69
CA LYS A 3 7.10 -7.44 27.60
C LYS A 3 5.91 -8.23 27.05
N ASP A 4 5.38 -7.80 25.91
CA ASP A 4 4.30 -8.52 25.21
C ASP A 4 4.86 -9.50 24.17
N GLY A 5 5.64 -10.48 24.65
CA GLY A 5 6.31 -11.50 23.81
C GLY A 5 6.05 -12.95 24.21
N SER A 6 5.32 -13.21 25.30
CA SER A 6 5.26 -14.56 25.90
C SER A 6 4.05 -15.40 25.46
N HIS A 7 2.96 -14.80 25.00
CA HIS A 7 1.71 -15.54 24.78
C HIS A 7 1.68 -16.40 23.51
N LYS A 8 2.34 -15.99 22.42
CA LYS A 8 2.32 -16.76 21.16
C LYS A 8 3.14 -18.06 21.22
N HIS A 9 4.21 -18.09 22.02
CA HIS A 9 5.04 -19.28 22.20
C HIS A 9 4.34 -20.34 23.06
N ASP A 10 3.62 -19.90 24.09
CA ASP A 10 2.91 -20.79 25.02
C ASP A 10 1.76 -21.55 24.34
N VAL A 11 1.02 -20.85 23.45
CA VAL A 11 -0.08 -21.45 22.67
C VAL A 11 0.43 -22.49 21.67
N LYS A 12 1.60 -22.28 21.06
CA LYS A 12 2.20 -23.24 20.11
C LYS A 12 2.68 -24.51 20.84
N ARG A 13 3.28 -24.35 22.03
CA ARG A 13 3.71 -25.46 22.89
C ARG A 13 2.54 -26.31 23.38
N THR A 14 1.47 -25.65 23.80
CA THR A 14 0.24 -26.31 24.28
C THR A 14 -0.42 -27.15 23.19
N ARG A 15 -0.44 -26.67 21.93
CA ARG A 15 -1.00 -27.43 20.80
C ARG A 15 -0.18 -28.66 20.43
N LEU A 16 1.15 -28.57 20.49
CA LEU A 16 2.05 -29.68 20.12
C LEU A 16 1.98 -30.83 21.15
N ARG A 17 1.88 -30.49 22.44
CA ARG A 17 1.71 -31.46 23.52
C ARG A 17 0.42 -32.27 23.38
N ALA A 18 -0.70 -31.58 23.11
CA ALA A 18 -2.00 -32.23 22.93
C ALA A 18 -2.05 -33.18 21.72
N ASP A 19 -1.27 -32.93 20.66
CA ASP A 19 -1.18 -33.82 19.50
C ASP A 19 -0.38 -35.10 19.79
N ARG A 20 0.67 -35.00 20.62
CA ARG A 20 1.53 -36.14 20.98
C ARG A 20 0.87 -37.07 22.00
N GLU A 21 0.12 -36.52 22.96
CA GLU A 21 -0.70 -37.31 23.89
C GLU A 21 -1.79 -38.10 23.13
N ARG A 22 -2.41 -37.52 22.08
CA ARG A 22 -3.39 -38.22 21.22
C ARG A 22 -2.80 -39.40 20.44
N ARG A 23 -1.48 -39.42 20.22
CA ARG A 23 -0.77 -40.52 19.53
C ARG A 23 -0.27 -41.60 20.51
N GLY A 24 -0.64 -41.52 21.79
CA GLY A 24 -0.33 -42.54 22.80
C GLY A 24 1.07 -42.46 23.39
N ILE A 25 1.74 -41.30 23.28
CA ILE A 25 3.07 -41.09 23.89
C ILE A 25 2.90 -40.78 25.39
N PRO A 26 3.61 -41.49 26.29
CA PRO A 26 3.59 -41.21 27.74
C PRO A 26 3.98 -39.76 28.05
N HIS A 27 3.31 -39.15 29.03
CA HIS A 27 3.38 -37.71 29.32
C HIS A 27 4.81 -37.19 29.55
N GLU A 28 5.66 -37.98 30.22
CA GLU A 28 7.06 -37.64 30.52
C GLU A 28 7.94 -37.58 29.25
N GLN A 29 7.65 -38.44 28.27
CA GLN A 29 8.38 -38.47 26.98
C GLN A 29 7.92 -37.37 26.02
N ALA A 30 6.69 -36.86 26.17
CA ALA A 30 6.16 -35.81 25.32
C ALA A 30 6.78 -34.43 25.61
N ASP A 31 7.11 -34.15 26.88
CA ASP A 31 7.78 -32.90 27.29
C ASP A 31 9.27 -32.87 26.90
N GLU A 32 9.95 -34.01 26.98
CA GLU A 32 11.37 -34.15 26.59
C GLU A 32 11.54 -34.02 25.06
N ALA A 33 10.72 -34.74 24.29
CA ALA A 33 10.77 -34.70 22.83
C ALA A 33 10.31 -33.35 22.23
N ALA A 34 9.56 -32.51 22.96
CA ALA A 34 9.21 -31.15 22.53
C ALA A 34 10.33 -30.14 22.81
N THR A 35 11.31 -30.52 23.62
CA THR A 35 12.48 -29.72 24.01
C THR A 35 13.69 -30.00 23.12
N GLU A 36 13.79 -31.19 22.49
CA GLU A 36 14.92 -31.58 21.63
C GLU A 36 14.80 -31.17 20.14
N GLU A 37 13.60 -30.98 19.60
CA GLU A 37 13.44 -30.60 18.18
C GLU A 37 13.98 -29.21 17.74
N PRO A 38 14.27 -28.22 18.61
CA PRO A 38 14.94 -27.00 18.16
C PRO A 38 16.48 -27.10 18.11
N ARG A 39 17.09 -28.26 18.41
CA ARG A 39 18.56 -28.40 18.54
C ARG A 39 19.26 -29.26 17.48
N GLN A 40 18.54 -29.91 16.56
CA GLN A 40 19.17 -30.89 15.65
C GLN A 40 19.60 -30.35 14.26
N ASP A 41 19.40 -29.08 13.95
CA ASP A 41 19.90 -28.47 12.68
C ASP A 41 21.31 -27.86 12.80
N ASN A 42 22.14 -28.32 13.73
CA ASN A 42 23.53 -27.85 13.84
C ASN A 42 24.56 -28.99 13.71
N PRO A 43 24.96 -29.38 12.49
CA PRO A 43 26.17 -30.16 12.31
C PRO A 43 27.39 -29.23 12.33
N GLN A 44 28.15 -29.32 13.41
CA GLN A 44 29.48 -28.75 13.55
C GLN A 44 30.49 -29.77 12.99
N GLN A 45 31.25 -29.39 11.95
CA GLN A 45 32.49 -30.08 11.56
C GLN A 45 33.57 -29.06 11.17
N ASP A 46 34.71 -29.20 11.85
CA ASP A 46 35.93 -28.43 11.71
C ASP A 46 36.78 -28.84 10.47
N ASP A 47 37.66 -27.90 10.11
CA ASP A 47 38.95 -28.02 9.41
C ASP A 47 39.06 -27.91 7.86
N ALA A 48 39.76 -26.81 7.48
CA ALA A 48 40.68 -26.56 6.35
C ALA A 48 40.21 -25.66 5.17
N PRO A 49 41.13 -24.86 4.56
CA PRO A 49 40.84 -23.50 4.12
C PRO A 49 40.85 -23.29 2.59
N ALA A 50 40.04 -22.35 2.09
CA ALA A 50 40.34 -21.46 0.96
C ALA A 50 39.15 -20.54 0.65
N GLU A 51 39.43 -19.24 0.60
CA GLU A 51 38.93 -18.23 -0.35
C GLU A 51 37.48 -18.34 -0.87
N LEU A 52 36.63 -17.34 -0.55
CA LEU A 52 35.72 -16.61 -1.47
C LEU A 52 34.83 -15.60 -0.68
N ALA A 53 34.82 -14.36 -1.19
CA ALA A 53 34.12 -13.12 -0.84
C ALA A 53 32.91 -13.12 0.14
N PRO A 54 32.74 -12.07 0.98
CA PRO A 54 31.48 -11.84 1.69
C PRO A 54 30.40 -11.38 0.71
N THR A 55 29.38 -12.22 0.47
CA THR A 55 28.16 -11.79 -0.22
C THR A 55 27.32 -10.97 0.76
N SER A 56 27.34 -9.67 0.54
CA SER A 56 26.49 -8.68 1.21
C SER A 56 25.02 -8.97 0.94
N LEU A 57 24.21 -9.07 1.99
CA LEU A 57 22.78 -8.85 1.92
C LEU A 57 22.54 -7.36 1.66
N SER A 58 22.55 -6.94 0.38
CA SER A 58 22.13 -5.59 0.01
C SER A 58 20.60 -5.47 0.10
N LYS A 59 20.10 -5.05 1.26
CA LYS A 59 18.92 -4.17 1.28
C LYS A 59 19.33 -2.89 0.56
N GLY A 60 18.94 -2.74 -0.70
CA GLY A 60 19.08 -1.49 -1.43
C GLY A 60 18.14 -0.45 -0.83
N SER A 61 18.57 0.26 0.21
CA SER A 61 18.03 1.57 0.50
C SER A 61 18.52 2.46 -0.63
N ARG A 62 17.63 2.81 -1.56
CA ARG A 62 17.93 3.78 -2.60
C ARG A 62 18.42 5.07 -1.94
N SER A 63 19.55 5.60 -2.38
CA SER A 63 20.03 6.90 -1.91
C SER A 63 19.11 7.97 -2.50
N MET A 64 18.89 9.09 -1.80
CA MET A 64 18.11 10.22 -2.35
C MET A 64 18.70 10.74 -3.68
N ASP A 65 19.96 10.42 -3.97
CA ASP A 65 20.68 10.83 -5.19
C ASP A 65 20.60 9.82 -6.35
N ASP A 66 19.99 8.64 -6.17
CA ASP A 66 19.84 7.67 -7.26
C ASP A 66 18.73 8.13 -8.23
N PRO A 67 19.00 8.30 -9.54
CA PRO A 67 18.04 8.84 -10.49
C PRO A 67 16.78 7.98 -10.51
N ILE A 68 15.60 8.56 -10.23
CA ILE A 68 14.32 7.85 -10.23
C ILE A 68 14.13 7.20 -11.62
N PRO A 69 13.72 5.92 -11.71
CA PRO A 69 13.52 5.27 -12.99
C PRO A 69 12.37 5.97 -13.72
N ASP A 70 12.48 6.17 -15.03
CA ASP A 70 11.52 6.97 -15.82
C ASP A 70 10.07 6.44 -15.76
N ASN A 71 9.88 5.20 -15.32
CA ASN A 71 8.57 4.58 -15.14
C ASN A 71 7.96 4.79 -13.73
N ILE A 72 8.58 5.60 -12.87
CA ILE A 72 8.10 5.92 -11.52
C ILE A 72 7.83 7.42 -11.41
N ILE A 73 6.66 7.75 -10.87
CA ILE A 73 6.31 9.12 -10.45
C ILE A 73 6.32 9.14 -8.92
N GLU A 74 7.07 10.08 -8.32
CA GLU A 74 6.98 10.30 -6.87
C GLU A 74 5.73 11.12 -6.57
N LEU A 75 4.74 10.51 -5.92
CA LEU A 75 3.51 11.16 -5.48
C LEU A 75 3.57 11.44 -3.98
N ARG A 76 3.28 12.68 -3.58
CA ARG A 76 3.34 13.14 -2.19
C ARG A 76 2.17 14.06 -1.85
N SER A 77 1.95 14.27 -0.56
CA SER A 77 1.02 15.25 -0.03
C SER A 77 1.69 16.10 1.04
N ALA A 78 1.37 17.39 1.09
CA ALA A 78 1.78 18.24 2.21
C ALA A 78 0.96 17.95 3.49
N ALA A 79 -0.14 17.22 3.38
CA ALA A 79 -1.04 16.93 4.50
C ALA A 79 -0.68 15.66 5.28
N PHE A 80 -0.05 14.69 4.61
CA PHE A 80 0.35 13.41 5.20
C PHE A 80 1.48 12.79 4.36
N THR A 81 2.31 11.98 5.02
CA THR A 81 3.34 11.18 4.33
C THR A 81 2.81 9.77 4.06
N ASP A 82 3.53 9.03 3.23
CA ASP A 82 3.16 7.65 2.91
C ASP A 82 2.98 6.77 4.16
N HIS A 83 1.90 6.01 4.18
CA HIS A 83 1.42 5.17 5.28
C HIS A 83 1.21 5.89 6.62
N THR A 84 0.89 7.20 6.60
CA THR A 84 0.52 7.96 7.81
C THR A 84 -0.94 8.41 7.77
N LEU A 85 -1.42 8.93 8.91
CA LEU A 85 -2.82 9.32 9.06
C LEU A 85 -3.18 10.51 8.18
N ILE A 86 -4.24 10.36 7.40
CA ILE A 86 -4.91 11.44 6.68
C ILE A 86 -5.62 12.33 7.73
N PRO A 87 -5.40 13.66 7.72
CA PRO A 87 -6.10 14.56 8.63
C PRO A 87 -7.63 14.51 8.48
N ASN A 88 -8.35 14.64 9.60
CA ASN A 88 -9.82 14.54 9.65
C ASN A 88 -10.56 15.49 8.69
N ARG A 89 -9.97 16.64 8.33
CA ARG A 89 -10.61 17.58 7.39
C ARG A 89 -10.84 16.98 6.00
N PHE A 90 -10.08 15.96 5.60
CA PHE A 90 -10.27 15.28 4.31
C PHE A 90 -11.23 14.09 4.39
N ALA A 91 -11.69 13.72 5.58
CA ALA A 91 -12.65 12.64 5.78
C ALA A 91 -14.07 13.06 5.38
N HIS A 92 -14.93 12.08 5.08
CA HIS A 92 -16.34 12.31 4.71
C HIS A 92 -17.09 13.15 5.73
N ASP A 93 -16.89 12.87 7.03
CA ASP A 93 -17.55 13.56 8.15
C ASP A 93 -16.79 14.83 8.60
N GLY A 94 -15.67 15.15 7.92
CA GLY A 94 -14.90 16.37 8.13
C GLY A 94 -15.36 17.49 7.20
N ASP A 95 -14.40 18.21 6.62
CA ASP A 95 -14.67 19.23 5.60
C ASP A 95 -14.88 18.59 4.21
N ASN A 96 -14.58 17.28 4.09
CA ASN A 96 -14.63 16.50 2.87
C ASN A 96 -13.90 17.15 1.67
N ALA A 97 -12.84 17.92 1.95
CA ALA A 97 -11.97 18.46 0.92
C ALA A 97 -11.04 17.36 0.38
N SER A 98 -10.67 17.42 -0.90
CA SER A 98 -9.61 16.56 -1.42
C SER A 98 -8.25 16.95 -0.82
N PRO A 99 -7.37 15.97 -0.50
CA PRO A 99 -6.04 16.29 0.00
C PRO A 99 -5.19 16.98 -1.07
N PRO A 100 -4.28 17.89 -0.68
CA PRO A 100 -3.33 18.45 -1.63
C PRO A 100 -2.37 17.36 -2.09
N LEU A 101 -2.23 17.17 -3.40
CA LEU A 101 -1.34 16.19 -4.00
C LEU A 101 -0.32 16.90 -4.88
N GLN A 102 0.93 16.43 -4.84
CA GLN A 102 2.01 16.92 -5.69
C GLN A 102 2.82 15.74 -6.20
N TRP A 103 3.37 15.87 -7.40
CA TRP A 103 4.18 14.82 -7.99
C TRP A 103 5.39 15.34 -8.74
N THR A 104 6.35 14.45 -9.00
CA THR A 104 7.46 14.74 -9.92
C THR A 104 6.98 14.80 -11.36
N PRO A 105 7.66 15.56 -12.25
CA PRO A 105 7.30 15.59 -13.67
C PRO A 105 7.19 14.16 -14.26
N PRO A 106 6.15 13.89 -15.06
CA PRO A 106 6.01 12.60 -15.72
C PRO A 106 7.04 12.42 -16.85
N PRO A 107 7.26 11.19 -17.34
CA PRO A 107 8.19 10.94 -18.45
C PRO A 107 7.74 11.63 -19.75
N GLU A 108 8.70 11.85 -20.64
CA GLU A 108 8.43 12.33 -22.01
C GLU A 108 7.45 11.41 -22.74
N GLY A 109 6.57 11.99 -23.55
CA GLY A 109 5.50 11.28 -24.25
C GLY A 109 4.23 11.10 -23.42
N THR A 110 4.18 11.59 -22.18
CA THR A 110 2.93 11.63 -21.41
C THR A 110 1.98 12.65 -22.04
N GLU A 111 0.80 12.19 -22.46
CA GLU A 111 -0.27 13.02 -23.01
C GLU A 111 -1.36 13.31 -21.97
N GLU A 112 -1.58 12.41 -21.00
CA GLU A 112 -2.56 12.57 -19.94
C GLU A 112 -2.04 11.99 -18.60
N LEU A 113 -2.37 12.67 -17.51
CA LEU A 113 -2.27 12.17 -16.14
C LEU A 113 -3.65 11.78 -15.61
N VAL A 114 -3.70 10.67 -14.86
CA VAL A 114 -4.96 10.13 -14.30
C VAL A 114 -4.77 9.74 -12.85
N LEU A 115 -5.67 10.19 -11.98
CA LEU A 115 -5.65 9.92 -10.56
C LEU A 115 -6.83 9.04 -10.15
N VAL A 116 -6.55 8.00 -9.37
CA VAL A 116 -7.56 7.15 -8.73
C VAL A 116 -7.25 7.02 -7.25
N CYS A 117 -8.25 7.16 -6.38
CA CYS A 117 -8.14 6.83 -4.95
C CYS A 117 -9.08 5.69 -4.58
N GLU A 118 -8.53 4.63 -3.98
CA GLU A 118 -9.26 3.41 -3.63
C GLU A 118 -8.95 2.96 -2.20
N ASP A 119 -9.97 2.51 -1.49
CA ASP A 119 -9.87 1.76 -0.24
C ASP A 119 -10.10 0.27 -0.53
N ARG A 120 -9.08 -0.55 -0.32
CA ARG A 120 -9.15 -2.01 -0.54
C ARG A 120 -9.49 -2.79 0.73
N ASP A 121 -9.60 -2.10 1.85
CA ASP A 121 -9.86 -2.66 3.17
C ASP A 121 -11.37 -2.57 3.52
N ALA A 122 -12.17 -1.90 2.68
CA ALA A 122 -13.61 -1.81 2.86
C ALA A 122 -14.32 -3.20 2.86
N PRO A 123 -15.36 -3.40 3.71
CA PRO A 123 -15.96 -4.72 3.93
C PRO A 123 -16.56 -5.40 2.69
N ASP A 124 -17.12 -4.61 1.77
CA ASP A 124 -17.84 -5.09 0.58
C ASP A 124 -16.97 -5.10 -0.69
N GLY A 125 -15.64 -5.01 -0.54
CA GLY A 125 -14.68 -4.97 -1.64
C GLY A 125 -14.04 -3.61 -1.81
N THR A 126 -13.43 -3.35 -2.98
CA THR A 126 -12.73 -2.09 -3.22
C THR A 126 -13.71 -0.92 -3.32
N PHE A 127 -13.51 0.10 -2.50
CA PHE A 127 -14.31 1.31 -2.45
C PHE A 127 -13.57 2.47 -3.13
N VAL A 128 -14.19 3.10 -4.12
CA VAL A 128 -13.58 4.17 -4.91
C VAL A 128 -13.93 5.52 -4.28
N HIS A 129 -12.91 6.26 -3.86
CA HIS A 129 -13.04 7.57 -3.23
C HIS A 129 -12.84 8.72 -4.22
N TRP A 130 -12.07 8.50 -5.30
CA TRP A 130 -11.82 9.55 -6.29
C TRP A 130 -11.41 8.96 -7.63
N VAL A 131 -11.92 9.55 -8.70
CA VAL A 131 -11.45 9.37 -10.07
C VAL A 131 -11.31 10.76 -10.69
N ALA A 132 -10.13 11.09 -11.21
CA ALA A 132 -9.87 12.32 -11.95
C ALA A 132 -9.07 12.00 -13.21
N THR A 133 -9.61 12.38 -14.37
CA THR A 133 -9.03 12.21 -15.70
C THR A 133 -8.77 13.57 -16.36
N GLY A 134 -8.04 13.59 -17.47
CA GLY A 134 -7.75 14.79 -18.24
C GLY A 134 -6.76 15.74 -17.57
N ILE A 135 -5.96 15.26 -16.61
CA ILE A 135 -4.95 16.10 -15.96
C ILE A 135 -3.82 16.31 -16.96
N SER A 136 -3.53 17.57 -17.30
CA SER A 136 -2.42 17.90 -18.20
C SER A 136 -1.08 17.44 -17.63
N PRO A 137 -0.15 16.90 -18.44
CA PRO A 137 1.19 16.54 -18.00
C PRO A 137 2.02 17.73 -17.50
N GLU A 138 1.63 18.96 -17.85
CA GLU A 138 2.25 20.20 -17.35
C GLU A 138 1.85 20.52 -15.89
N VAL A 139 0.76 19.92 -15.40
CA VAL A 139 0.32 20.06 -14.02
C VAL A 139 1.16 19.15 -13.12
N ASN A 140 1.68 19.70 -12.03
CA ASN A 140 2.46 18.99 -11.03
C ASN A 140 1.79 18.93 -9.65
N GLU A 141 0.59 19.50 -9.51
CA GLU A 141 -0.16 19.46 -8.26
C GLU A 141 -1.69 19.56 -8.43
N LEU A 142 -2.41 18.97 -7.48
CA LEU A 142 -3.81 19.25 -7.19
C LEU A 142 -3.88 19.96 -5.83
N PRO A 143 -4.24 21.25 -5.77
CA PRO A 143 -4.41 21.94 -4.50
C PRO A 143 -5.57 21.35 -3.70
N GLU A 144 -5.52 21.54 -2.37
CA GLU A 144 -6.58 21.11 -1.45
C GLU A 144 -7.97 21.61 -1.90
N GLY A 145 -8.91 20.67 -2.08
CA GLY A 145 -10.30 20.95 -2.45
C GLY A 145 -10.49 21.61 -3.81
N LYS A 146 -9.49 21.62 -4.68
CA LYS A 146 -9.54 22.30 -5.99
C LYS A 146 -9.03 21.41 -7.10
N LEU A 147 -9.51 21.69 -8.30
CA LEU A 147 -9.05 21.06 -9.53
C LEU A 147 -8.59 22.12 -10.53
N PRO A 148 -7.47 21.91 -11.24
CA PRO A 148 -7.10 22.69 -12.42
C PRO A 148 -8.16 22.59 -13.52
N ASP A 149 -8.13 23.58 -14.43
CA ASP A 149 -8.99 23.56 -15.62
C ASP A 149 -8.67 22.33 -16.50
N GLY A 150 -9.72 21.75 -17.10
CA GLY A 150 -9.60 20.57 -17.97
C GLY A 150 -9.70 19.23 -17.24
N VAL A 151 -9.53 19.20 -15.91
CA VAL A 151 -9.70 17.97 -15.13
C VAL A 151 -11.16 17.57 -15.06
N THR A 152 -11.46 16.33 -15.42
CA THR A 152 -12.79 15.73 -15.35
C THR A 152 -12.87 14.77 -14.18
N GLN A 153 -13.91 14.89 -13.35
CA GLN A 153 -14.15 13.98 -12.23
C GLN A 153 -15.07 12.85 -12.63
N GLY A 154 -14.67 11.62 -12.34
CA GLY A 154 -15.45 10.40 -12.56
C GLY A 154 -16.32 10.03 -11.35
N ARG A 155 -16.97 8.87 -11.44
CA ARG A 155 -17.88 8.34 -10.40
C ARG A 155 -17.11 7.72 -9.24
N ASN A 156 -17.58 8.01 -8.02
CA ASN A 156 -17.12 7.37 -6.79
C ASN A 156 -18.14 6.33 -6.28
N SER A 157 -17.73 5.51 -5.31
CA SER A 157 -18.58 4.45 -4.75
C SER A 157 -19.72 4.96 -3.86
N TRP A 158 -19.70 6.23 -3.46
CA TRP A 158 -20.84 6.90 -2.80
C TRP A 158 -21.98 7.21 -3.76
N GLY A 159 -21.77 7.04 -5.07
CA GLY A 159 -22.75 7.27 -6.12
C GLY A 159 -22.70 8.68 -6.73
N GLY A 160 -21.82 9.55 -6.22
CA GLY A 160 -21.55 10.88 -6.77
C GLY A 160 -20.37 10.90 -7.74
N THR A 161 -19.91 12.11 -8.05
CA THR A 161 -18.67 12.34 -8.81
C THR A 161 -17.65 13.09 -7.97
N GLY A 162 -16.37 12.82 -8.23
CA GLY A 162 -15.26 13.49 -7.56
C GLY A 162 -14.87 12.91 -6.21
N TRP A 163 -14.04 13.67 -5.49
CA TRP A 163 -13.54 13.27 -4.18
C TRP A 163 -14.67 13.14 -3.18
N ASP A 164 -14.70 11.99 -2.50
CA ASP A 164 -15.50 11.82 -1.31
C ASP A 164 -14.72 10.95 -0.32
N GLY A 165 -14.46 11.50 0.86
CA GLY A 165 -13.35 11.11 1.71
C GLY A 165 -13.55 9.85 2.54
N PRO A 166 -12.54 9.49 3.36
CA PRO A 166 -12.59 8.36 4.28
C PRO A 166 -13.80 8.35 5.23
N ALA A 167 -14.48 7.21 5.29
CA ALA A 167 -15.50 6.91 6.30
C ALA A 167 -15.50 5.43 6.71
N PRO A 168 -14.38 4.91 7.23
CA PRO A 168 -14.31 3.51 7.66
C PRO A 168 -15.27 3.29 8.84
N PRO A 169 -15.77 2.06 9.04
CA PRO A 169 -16.58 1.72 10.20
C PRO A 169 -15.87 2.06 11.52
N VAL A 170 -16.63 2.50 12.51
CA VAL A 170 -16.10 2.86 13.83
C VAL A 170 -15.54 1.63 14.53
N GLY A 171 -14.30 1.71 15.00
CA GLY A 171 -13.63 0.62 15.72
C GLY A 171 -12.93 -0.42 14.84
N ASP A 172 -12.98 -0.28 13.51
CA ASP A 172 -12.14 -1.08 12.62
C ASP A 172 -10.67 -0.64 12.70
N ASP A 173 -9.75 -1.52 12.30
CA ASP A 173 -8.35 -1.13 12.07
C ASP A 173 -8.31 0.00 11.03
N PRO A 174 -7.37 0.95 11.08
CA PRO A 174 -7.29 2.01 10.07
C PRO A 174 -7.20 1.46 8.64
N HIS A 175 -8.14 1.88 7.79
CA HIS A 175 -8.16 1.52 6.37
C HIS A 175 -7.06 2.24 5.59
N ARG A 176 -6.63 1.65 4.49
CA ARG A 176 -5.63 2.20 3.57
C ARG A 176 -6.29 2.77 2.32
N TYR A 177 -6.00 4.04 2.06
CA TYR A 177 -6.46 4.79 0.90
C TYR A 177 -5.30 4.93 -0.09
N PHE A 178 -5.39 4.22 -1.21
CA PHE A 178 -4.36 4.17 -2.25
C PHE A 178 -4.63 5.24 -3.30
N PHE A 179 -3.89 6.35 -3.23
CA PHE A 179 -3.84 7.35 -4.29
C PHE A 179 -2.85 6.86 -5.35
N ARG A 180 -3.34 6.54 -6.55
CA ARG A 180 -2.53 6.12 -7.69
C ARG A 180 -2.60 7.18 -8.78
N LEU A 181 -1.45 7.67 -9.20
CA LEU A 181 -1.31 8.56 -10.35
C LEU A 181 -0.69 7.77 -11.50
N TYR A 182 -1.29 7.85 -12.68
CA TYR A 182 -0.80 7.21 -13.90
C TYR A 182 -0.44 8.28 -14.92
N ALA A 183 0.69 8.08 -15.61
CA ALA A 183 1.03 8.78 -16.85
C ALA A 183 0.78 7.86 -18.03
N VAL A 184 0.02 8.34 -19.01
CA VAL A 184 -0.35 7.58 -20.21
C VAL A 184 0.07 8.30 -21.49
N ASP A 185 0.35 7.52 -22.53
CA ASP A 185 0.86 7.98 -23.82
C ASP A 185 -0.21 8.51 -24.80
N GLU A 186 -1.48 8.42 -24.42
CA GLU A 186 -2.58 9.03 -25.14
C GLU A 186 -3.73 9.41 -24.18
N PRO A 187 -4.59 10.36 -24.57
CA PRO A 187 -5.78 10.65 -23.78
C PRO A 187 -6.72 9.44 -23.72
N LEU A 188 -7.14 9.04 -22.52
CA LEU A 188 -7.99 7.86 -22.31
C LEU A 188 -9.41 8.01 -22.88
N GLY A 189 -9.82 9.24 -23.19
CA GLY A 189 -11.14 9.52 -23.77
C GLY A 189 -12.32 9.22 -22.82
N LEU A 190 -12.05 9.12 -21.51
CA LEU A 190 -13.06 8.83 -20.50
C LEU A 190 -13.81 10.12 -20.10
N GLY A 191 -15.14 10.07 -20.15
CA GLY A 191 -16.01 11.21 -19.80
C GLY A 191 -16.29 11.35 -18.30
N ALA A 192 -17.18 12.27 -17.93
CA ALA A 192 -17.55 12.58 -16.54
C ALA A 192 -18.17 11.41 -15.73
N ASP A 193 -18.54 10.32 -16.41
CA ASP A 193 -19.06 9.10 -15.77
C ASP A 193 -18.01 8.00 -15.60
N ALA A 194 -16.73 8.30 -15.85
CA ALA A 194 -15.63 7.34 -15.76
C ALA A 194 -15.61 6.62 -14.41
N THR A 195 -15.50 5.29 -14.44
CA THR A 195 -15.29 4.47 -13.25
C THR A 195 -13.82 4.12 -13.06
N ALA A 196 -13.42 3.78 -11.83
CA ALA A 196 -12.06 3.31 -11.57
C ALA A 196 -11.69 2.07 -12.41
N ASP A 197 -12.63 1.14 -12.60
CA ASP A 197 -12.42 -0.04 -13.44
C ASP A 197 -12.14 0.33 -14.90
N GLN A 198 -12.91 1.27 -15.46
CA GLN A 198 -12.67 1.77 -16.82
C GLN A 198 -11.30 2.44 -16.94
N VAL A 199 -10.89 3.19 -15.91
CA VAL A 199 -9.54 3.77 -15.86
C VAL A 199 -8.48 2.68 -15.85
N HIS A 200 -8.57 1.69 -14.96
CA HIS A 200 -7.57 0.62 -14.87
C HIS A 200 -7.47 -0.21 -16.16
N ASP A 201 -8.60 -0.44 -16.84
CA ASP A 201 -8.61 -1.11 -18.13
C ASP A 201 -8.02 -0.24 -19.25
N ALA A 202 -8.35 1.06 -19.31
CA ALA A 202 -7.83 1.98 -20.32
C ALA A 202 -6.33 2.29 -20.14
N VAL A 203 -5.84 2.33 -18.89
CA VAL A 203 -4.41 2.50 -18.58
C VAL A 203 -3.59 1.28 -19.04
N ARG A 204 -4.21 0.10 -19.18
CA ARG A 204 -3.52 -1.14 -19.56
C ARG A 204 -3.08 -1.06 -21.03
N GLY A 205 -1.76 -0.96 -21.24
CA GLY A 205 -1.14 -0.87 -22.57
C GLY A 205 -0.65 0.53 -22.92
N HIS A 206 -1.12 1.55 -22.20
CA HIS A 206 -0.80 2.96 -22.43
C HIS A 206 0.05 3.59 -21.32
N LYS A 207 0.21 2.87 -20.19
CA LYS A 207 0.95 3.36 -19.02
C LYS A 207 2.44 3.51 -19.30
N LEU A 208 2.93 4.75 -19.22
CA LEU A 208 4.35 5.09 -19.23
C LEU A 208 4.96 5.02 -17.82
N ALA A 209 4.29 5.61 -16.84
CA ALA A 209 4.76 5.63 -15.45
C ALA A 209 3.60 5.61 -14.45
N ALA A 210 3.91 5.33 -13.19
CA ALA A 210 2.94 5.46 -12.10
C ALA A 210 3.59 5.88 -10.78
N GLY A 211 2.80 6.54 -9.95
CA GLY A 211 3.09 6.85 -8.56
C GLY A 211 2.00 6.34 -7.64
N THR A 212 2.35 5.98 -6.41
CA THR A 212 1.37 5.60 -5.38
C THR A 212 1.73 6.25 -4.06
N LEU A 213 0.73 6.85 -3.42
CA LEU A 213 0.77 7.37 -2.07
C LEU A 213 -0.34 6.68 -1.27
N VAL A 214 -0.02 6.12 -0.11
CA VAL A 214 -1.00 5.48 0.76
C VAL A 214 -1.24 6.36 1.98
N GLY A 215 -2.48 6.73 2.22
CA GLY A 215 -2.89 7.36 3.48
C GLY A 215 -3.66 6.37 4.35
N LEU A 216 -3.58 6.54 5.67
CA LEU A 216 -4.35 5.75 6.63
C LEU A 216 -5.48 6.60 7.23
N PHE A 217 -6.63 5.99 7.48
CA PHE A 217 -7.68 6.66 8.25
C PHE A 217 -8.48 5.64 9.07
N GLY A 218 -8.83 6.01 10.30
CA GLY A 218 -9.61 5.18 11.23
C GLY A 218 -10.46 6.06 12.15
N ARG A 219 -11.51 5.50 12.74
CA ARG A 219 -12.48 6.21 13.59
C ARG A 219 -12.74 5.47 14.90
#